data_AF-A0A1Q2CW53-F1
#
_entry.id   AF-A0A1Q2CW53-F1
#
_cell.length_a   1.000
_cell.length_b   1.000
_cell.length_c   1.000
_cell.angle_alpha   90.00
_cell.angle_beta   90.00
_cell.angle_gamma   90.00
#
_symmetry.space_group_name_H-M   'P 1'
#
loop_
_entity.id
_entity.type
_entity.pdbx_description
1 polymer ?
#
loop_
_entity_poly.entity_id
_entity_poly.type
_entity_poly.pdbx_seq_one_letter_code
_entity_poly.pdbx_strand_id
1 'polypeptide(L)'
;MGLDDDGATWLVNLEELGTISLTGDPTYAADFARYVAAEIVVNPWARHVQLDCIGIAPEAEPLDPARIRHHRLEDRAALDAAIAAARETVDKCADHDVTAAAGRVDDLGGDVWDSWVVLVNGALSSTPLDRLLTLVGEHPERTGTAVVMVADTEPVRGLGVRLTGQGRVLIPSLGPDLIANGLTPAEAQGCVLLLAHADLLDPDAQRRRRRLA
;
A
#
# COMPACT_ATOMS: atom_id res chain seq x y z
N MET A 1 -11.24 0.79 2.94
CA MET A 1 -11.89 0.51 1.63
C MET A 1 -13.00 1.50 1.36
N GLY A 2 -13.96 1.67 2.28
CA GLY A 2 -15.07 2.59 2.04
C GLY A 2 -16.13 2.46 3.13
N LEU A 3 -17.30 3.01 2.85
CA LEU A 3 -18.49 2.90 3.69
C LEU A 3 -19.52 2.01 3.00
N ASP A 4 -20.24 1.20 3.76
CA ASP A 4 -21.49 0.63 3.25
C ASP A 4 -22.63 1.66 3.29
N ASP A 5 -23.79 1.27 2.78
CA ASP A 5 -24.96 2.16 2.68
C ASP A 5 -25.53 2.56 4.07
N ASP A 6 -25.17 1.82 5.13
CA ASP A 6 -25.53 2.13 6.51
C ASP A 6 -24.46 3.01 7.22
N GLY A 7 -23.37 3.33 6.52
CA GLY A 7 -22.29 4.19 7.01
C GLY A 7 -21.23 3.46 7.84
N ALA A 8 -21.19 2.13 7.83
CA ALA A 8 -20.15 1.39 8.52
C ALA A 8 -18.85 1.36 7.70
N THR A 9 -17.72 1.55 8.38
CA THR A 9 -16.40 1.55 7.74
C THR A 9 -15.87 0.15 7.51
N TRP A 10 -15.53 -0.13 6.25
CA TRP A 10 -14.88 -1.36 5.84
C TRP A 10 -13.38 -1.18 5.68
N LEU A 11 -12.62 -1.95 6.47
CA LEU A 11 -11.16 -2.04 6.41
C LEU A 11 -10.76 -3.45 5.95
N VAL A 12 -9.64 -3.53 5.24
CA VAL A 12 -9.06 -4.81 4.81
C VAL A 12 -7.62 -4.89 5.26
N ASN A 13 -7.19 -6.08 5.61
CA ASN A 13 -5.79 -6.35 5.88
C ASN A 13 -5.08 -6.71 4.57
N LEU A 14 -4.23 -5.81 4.07
CA LEU A 14 -3.52 -6.02 2.81
C LEU A 14 -2.49 -7.16 2.91
N GLU A 15 -1.87 -7.34 4.07
CA GLU A 15 -0.85 -8.37 4.33
C GLU A 15 -1.45 -9.78 4.26
N GLU A 16 -2.70 -9.93 4.68
CA GLU A 16 -3.46 -11.20 4.60
C GLU A 16 -3.92 -11.50 3.17
N LEU A 17 -4.28 -10.46 2.41
CA LEU A 17 -4.72 -10.61 1.03
C LEU A 17 -3.56 -10.85 0.05
N GLY A 18 -2.37 -10.33 0.37
CA GLY A 18 -1.14 -10.49 -0.40
C GLY A 18 -1.16 -9.72 -1.73
N THR A 19 -1.98 -10.11 -2.68
CA THR A 19 -2.11 -9.45 -4.00
C THR A 19 -3.54 -8.99 -4.24
N ILE A 20 -3.67 -7.74 -4.69
CA ILE A 20 -4.96 -7.11 -5.00
C ILE A 20 -4.87 -6.47 -6.39
N SER A 21 -5.89 -6.66 -7.22
CA SER A 21 -6.04 -6.00 -8.51
C SER A 21 -7.23 -5.05 -8.48
N LEU A 22 -6.93 -3.75 -8.55
CA LEU A 22 -7.93 -2.70 -8.73
C LEU A 22 -8.27 -2.57 -10.21
N THR A 23 -9.50 -2.89 -10.57
CA THR A 23 -10.01 -2.92 -11.95
C THR A 23 -11.14 -1.92 -12.14
N GLY A 24 -11.62 -1.77 -13.38
CA GLY A 24 -12.78 -0.93 -13.69
C GLY A 24 -12.37 0.45 -14.18
N ASP A 25 -12.98 1.50 -13.63
CA ASP A 25 -12.71 2.87 -14.08
C ASP A 25 -11.29 3.31 -13.64
N PRO A 26 -10.41 3.70 -14.59
CA PRO A 26 -9.01 3.99 -14.27
C PRO A 26 -8.84 5.27 -13.46
N THR A 27 -9.74 6.25 -13.58
CA THR A 27 -9.70 7.48 -12.78
C THR A 27 -10.02 7.15 -11.33
N TYR A 28 -11.11 6.42 -11.08
CA TYR A 28 -11.46 6.02 -9.72
C TYR A 28 -10.46 5.04 -9.11
N ALA A 29 -9.86 4.14 -9.90
CA ALA A 29 -8.78 3.27 -9.42
C ALA A 29 -7.55 4.07 -8.99
N ALA A 30 -7.16 5.10 -9.75
CA ALA A 30 -6.04 5.97 -9.40
C ALA A 30 -6.36 6.85 -8.17
N ASP A 31 -7.58 7.38 -8.08
CA ASP A 31 -8.05 8.15 -6.91
C ASP A 31 -8.10 7.29 -5.65
N PHE A 32 -8.55 6.05 -5.78
CA PHE A 32 -8.54 5.07 -4.70
C PHE A 32 -7.12 4.71 -4.27
N ALA A 33 -6.19 4.50 -5.21
CA ALA A 33 -4.79 4.22 -4.89
C ALA A 33 -4.12 5.39 -4.16
N ARG A 34 -4.38 6.64 -4.58
CA ARG A 34 -3.93 7.84 -3.85
C ARG A 34 -4.52 7.92 -2.45
N TYR A 35 -5.80 7.57 -2.30
CA TYR A 35 -6.44 7.48 -0.99
C TYR A 35 -5.77 6.41 -0.10
N VAL A 36 -5.52 5.20 -0.62
CA VAL A 36 -4.79 4.15 0.11
C VAL A 36 -3.40 4.63 0.53
N ALA A 37 -2.68 5.33 -0.35
CA ALA A 37 -1.38 5.88 -0.02
C ALA A 37 -1.45 6.92 1.12
N ALA A 38 -2.46 7.80 1.09
CA ALA A 38 -2.69 8.75 2.17
C ALA A 38 -3.09 8.08 3.49
N GLU A 39 -3.90 7.01 3.45
CA GLU A 39 -4.26 6.22 4.62
C GLU A 39 -3.05 5.60 5.31
N ILE A 40 -2.05 5.12 4.55
CA ILE A 40 -0.78 4.65 5.14
C ILE A 40 -0.13 5.73 6.01
N VAL A 41 -0.25 7.01 5.61
CA VAL A 41 0.33 8.12 6.38
C VAL A 41 -0.39 8.34 7.70
N VAL A 42 -1.72 8.38 7.66
CA VAL A 42 -2.55 8.86 8.79
C VAL A 42 -3.06 7.75 9.70
N ASN A 43 -3.03 6.49 9.27
CA ASN A 43 -3.54 5.37 10.04
C ASN A 43 -2.51 4.90 11.11
N PRO A 44 -2.84 4.94 12.41
CA PRO A 44 -1.92 4.53 13.48
C PRO A 44 -1.44 3.08 13.39
N TRP A 45 -2.21 2.21 12.72
CA TRP A 45 -1.84 0.81 12.49
C TRP A 45 -0.89 0.63 11.30
N ALA A 46 -0.74 1.64 10.44
CA ALA A 46 0.17 1.65 9.29
C ALA A 46 1.51 2.38 9.57
N ARG A 47 1.77 2.76 10.83
CA ARG A 47 2.93 3.60 11.22
C ARG A 47 4.31 3.04 10.83
N HIS A 48 4.42 1.73 10.63
CA HIS A 48 5.66 1.04 10.24
C HIS A 48 5.61 0.48 8.81
N VAL A 49 4.59 0.86 8.03
CA VAL A 49 4.45 0.43 6.64
C VAL A 49 5.30 1.33 5.74
N GLN A 50 6.14 0.71 4.93
CA GLN A 50 6.77 1.33 3.76
C GLN A 50 5.85 1.19 2.54
N LEU A 51 5.83 2.21 1.70
CA LEU A 51 4.98 2.28 0.51
C LEU A 51 5.81 2.69 -0.70
N ASP A 52 5.91 1.80 -1.68
CA ASP A 52 6.45 2.15 -3.00
C ASP A 52 5.32 2.31 -4.00
N CYS A 53 5.29 3.46 -4.66
CA CYS A 53 4.34 3.83 -5.70
C CYS A 53 5.05 3.80 -7.06
N ILE A 54 4.80 2.77 -7.88
CA ILE A 54 5.50 2.56 -9.16
C ILE A 54 4.60 2.97 -10.32
N GLY A 55 4.93 4.10 -10.95
CA GLY A 55 4.19 4.64 -12.10
C GLY A 55 2.75 5.06 -11.76
N ILE A 56 2.44 5.28 -10.48
CA ILE A 56 1.11 5.62 -9.97
C ILE A 56 1.25 6.50 -8.73
N ALA A 57 0.24 7.33 -8.43
CA ALA A 57 0.15 8.15 -7.21
C ALA A 57 1.43 8.97 -6.83
N PRO A 58 2.10 9.67 -7.78
CA PRO A 58 3.25 10.51 -7.44
C PRO A 58 2.93 11.61 -6.43
N GLU A 59 1.66 12.03 -6.37
CA GLU A 59 1.19 13.07 -5.45
C GLU A 59 1.22 12.64 -3.98
N ALA A 60 1.37 11.34 -3.70
CA ALA A 60 1.41 10.81 -2.35
C ALA A 60 2.80 10.88 -1.69
N GLU A 61 3.89 10.87 -2.46
CA GLU A 61 5.26 10.92 -1.92
C GLU A 61 5.47 12.10 -0.95
N PRO A 62 5.03 13.34 -1.25
CA PRO A 62 5.24 14.46 -0.35
C PRO A 62 4.43 14.39 0.96
N LEU A 63 3.47 13.47 1.10
CA LEU A 63 2.71 13.30 2.35
C LEU A 63 3.60 12.76 3.48
N ASP A 64 4.50 11.82 3.17
CA ASP A 64 5.49 11.29 4.10
C ASP A 64 6.68 10.69 3.32
N PRO A 65 7.67 11.51 2.93
CA PRO A 65 8.80 11.03 2.11
C PRO A 65 9.70 9.98 2.80
N ALA A 66 9.55 9.79 4.12
CA ALA A 66 10.31 8.77 4.83
C ALA A 66 9.70 7.36 4.64
N ARG A 67 8.39 7.29 4.39
CA ARG A 67 7.65 6.02 4.22
C ARG A 67 7.11 5.81 2.82
N ILE A 68 6.84 6.88 2.06
CA ILE A 68 6.30 6.82 0.71
C ILE A 68 7.38 7.21 -0.28
N ARG A 69 7.62 6.36 -1.27
CA ARG A 69 8.54 6.62 -2.37
C ARG A 69 7.81 6.46 -3.69
N HIS A 70 8.00 7.41 -4.60
CA HIS A 70 7.50 7.29 -5.95
C HIS A 70 8.61 6.90 -6.92
N HIS A 71 8.32 5.91 -7.74
CA HIS A 71 9.22 5.35 -8.74
C HIS A 71 8.59 5.45 -10.12
N ARG A 72 9.43 5.66 -11.14
CA ARG A 72 8.96 5.61 -12.53
C ARG A 72 8.69 4.18 -12.95
N LEU A 73 7.87 3.99 -13.99
CA LEU A 73 7.48 2.67 -14.49
C LEU A 73 8.68 1.81 -14.90
N GLU A 74 9.73 2.44 -15.42
CA GLU A 74 10.96 1.79 -15.86
C GLU A 74 11.94 1.45 -14.72
N ASP A 75 11.71 1.95 -13.51
CA ASP A 75 12.60 1.73 -12.36
C ASP A 75 12.34 0.35 -11.73
N ARG A 76 13.32 -0.54 -11.89
CA ARG A 76 13.25 -1.91 -11.37
C ARG A 76 13.73 -2.02 -9.92
N ALA A 77 14.44 -1.01 -9.40
CA ALA A 77 15.08 -1.09 -8.09
C ALA A 77 14.05 -1.21 -6.97
N ALA A 78 12.89 -0.57 -7.11
CA ALA A 78 11.78 -0.68 -6.15
C ALA A 78 11.27 -2.14 -6.02
N LEU A 79 11.06 -2.81 -7.16
CA LEU A 79 10.61 -4.21 -7.16
C LEU A 79 11.68 -5.15 -6.59
N ASP A 80 12.95 -4.94 -6.95
CA ASP A 80 14.04 -5.76 -6.40
C ASP A 80 14.20 -5.57 -4.87
N ALA A 81 14.00 -4.34 -4.36
CA ALA A 81 14.01 -4.06 -2.93
C ALA A 81 12.82 -4.73 -2.20
N ALA A 82 11.62 -4.63 -2.75
CA ALA A 82 10.43 -5.29 -2.20
C ALA A 82 10.56 -6.82 -2.19
N ILE A 83 11.17 -7.41 -3.23
CA ILE A 83 11.47 -8.86 -3.26
C ILE A 83 12.46 -9.24 -2.16
N ALA A 84 13.53 -8.45 -1.97
CA ALA A 84 14.53 -8.72 -0.95
C ALA A 84 13.92 -8.67 0.46
N ALA A 85 13.13 -7.64 0.76
CA ALA A 85 12.44 -7.50 2.04
C ALA A 85 11.42 -8.63 2.28
N ALA A 86 10.64 -8.99 1.26
CA ALA A 86 9.69 -10.09 1.36
C ALA A 86 10.40 -11.43 1.67
N ARG A 87 11.56 -11.69 1.04
CA ARG A 87 12.38 -12.89 1.32
C ARG A 87 12.92 -12.90 2.74
N GLU A 88 13.44 -11.77 3.20
CA GLU A 88 13.95 -11.65 4.57
C GLU A 88 12.86 -11.96 5.60
N THR A 89 11.65 -11.43 5.40
CA THR A 89 10.50 -11.73 6.27
C THR A 89 10.08 -13.20 6.19
N VAL A 90 10.11 -13.82 5.00
CA VAL A 90 9.82 -15.25 4.83
C VAL A 90 10.82 -16.10 5.61
N ASP A 91 12.11 -15.80 5.50
CA ASP A 91 13.17 -16.51 6.21
C ASP A 91 12.97 -16.38 7.74
N LYS A 92 12.71 -15.16 8.24
CA LYS A 92 12.36 -14.90 9.64
C LYS A 92 11.12 -15.68 10.10
N CYS A 93 10.05 -15.69 9.30
CA CYS A 93 8.84 -16.46 9.58
C CYS A 93 9.13 -17.97 9.67
N ALA A 94 10.04 -18.48 8.84
CA ALA A 94 10.42 -19.89 8.83
C ALA A 94 11.27 -20.25 10.06
N ASP A 95 12.23 -19.39 10.43
CA ASP A 95 13.10 -19.60 11.60
C ASP A 95 12.32 -19.64 12.92
N HIS A 96 11.24 -18.88 13.01
CA HIS A 96 10.40 -18.79 14.20
C HIS A 96 9.09 -19.61 14.12
N ASP A 97 8.78 -20.20 12.98
CA ASP A 97 7.51 -20.85 12.65
C ASP A 97 6.26 -20.01 12.98
N VAL A 98 6.23 -18.78 12.46
CA VAL A 98 5.14 -17.81 12.67
C VAL A 98 4.70 -17.15 11.36
N THR A 99 3.60 -16.42 11.41
CA THR A 99 3.26 -15.42 10.38
C THR A 99 4.00 -14.11 10.65
N ALA A 100 4.09 -13.25 9.64
CA ALA A 100 4.74 -11.94 9.79
C ALA A 100 4.03 -11.08 10.85
N ALA A 101 2.69 -11.12 10.88
CA ALA A 101 1.90 -10.43 11.88
C ALA A 101 2.12 -11.00 13.31
N ALA A 102 2.16 -12.33 13.46
CA ALA A 102 2.41 -12.94 14.76
C ALA A 102 3.84 -12.66 15.27
N GLY A 103 4.85 -12.77 14.39
CA GLY A 103 6.22 -12.42 14.71
C GLY A 103 6.36 -10.96 15.18
N ARG A 104 5.64 -10.03 14.54
CA ARG A 104 5.58 -8.62 14.91
C ARG A 104 4.92 -8.37 16.27
N VAL A 105 3.93 -9.16 16.65
CA VAL A 105 3.23 -9.04 17.95
C VAL A 105 4.15 -9.50 19.09
N ASP A 106 4.85 -10.61 18.89
CA ASP A 106 5.67 -11.24 19.91
C ASP A 106 7.13 -10.74 19.94
N ASP A 107 7.48 -9.80 19.03
CA ASP A 107 8.82 -9.22 18.86
C ASP A 107 9.92 -10.30 18.73
N LEU A 108 9.61 -11.35 17.96
CA LEU A 108 10.47 -12.52 17.84
C LEU A 108 11.75 -12.19 17.07
N GLY A 109 12.88 -12.69 17.57
CA GLY A 109 14.20 -12.49 16.95
C GLY A 109 14.88 -11.17 17.30
N GLY A 110 14.19 -10.22 17.95
CA GLY A 110 14.74 -8.91 18.32
C GLY A 110 15.04 -7.99 17.12
N ASP A 111 14.58 -8.38 15.93
CA ASP A 111 14.68 -7.63 14.68
C ASP A 111 13.34 -6.98 14.33
N VAL A 112 13.39 -5.95 13.46
CA VAL A 112 12.18 -5.30 12.98
C VAL A 112 11.44 -6.21 11.99
N TRP A 113 10.12 -6.34 12.19
CA TRP A 113 9.17 -7.01 11.29
C TRP A 113 8.51 -5.99 10.37
N ASP A 114 9.26 -5.54 9.37
CA ASP A 114 8.81 -4.51 8.44
C ASP A 114 7.56 -4.93 7.65
N SER A 115 6.71 -3.96 7.36
CA SER A 115 5.55 -4.13 6.47
C SER A 115 5.78 -3.31 5.21
N TRP A 116 5.51 -3.89 4.05
CA TRP A 116 5.72 -3.25 2.76
C TRP A 116 4.47 -3.33 1.90
N VAL A 117 4.06 -2.20 1.33
CA VAL A 117 3.00 -2.16 0.32
C VAL A 117 3.60 -1.63 -0.98
N VAL A 118 3.33 -2.31 -2.08
CA VAL A 118 3.74 -1.87 -3.42
C VAL A 118 2.48 -1.55 -4.22
N LEU A 119 2.24 -0.26 -4.48
CA LEU A 119 1.24 0.18 -5.44
C LEU A 119 1.89 0.25 -6.80
N VAL A 120 1.37 -0.49 -7.77
CA VAL A 120 1.97 -0.59 -9.09
C VAL A 120 0.93 -0.29 -10.17
N ASN A 121 1.31 0.52 -11.15
CA ASN A 121 0.47 0.74 -12.32
C ASN A 121 0.21 -0.60 -13.03
N GLY A 122 -1.05 -0.93 -13.29
CA GLY A 122 -1.50 -2.17 -13.92
C GLY A 122 -0.93 -2.41 -15.33
N ALA A 123 -0.48 -1.35 -16.01
CA ALA A 123 0.20 -1.47 -17.30
C ALA A 123 1.63 -2.03 -17.17
N LEU A 124 2.22 -2.08 -15.96
CA LEU A 124 3.55 -2.64 -15.76
C LEU A 124 3.52 -4.16 -15.94
N SER A 125 4.30 -4.63 -16.91
CA SER A 125 4.63 -6.04 -17.07
C SER A 125 6.14 -6.20 -17.04
N SER A 126 6.65 -6.98 -16.08
CA SER A 126 8.09 -7.19 -15.92
C SER A 126 8.40 -8.45 -15.13
N THR A 127 9.54 -9.07 -15.41
CA THR A 127 9.99 -10.26 -14.67
C THR A 127 10.15 -10.02 -13.16
N PRO A 128 10.66 -8.86 -12.67
CA PRO A 128 10.66 -8.57 -11.25
C PRO A 128 9.26 -8.55 -10.62
N LEU A 129 8.28 -7.93 -11.30
CA LEU A 129 6.90 -7.92 -10.81
C LEU A 129 6.33 -9.34 -10.71
N ASP A 130 6.51 -10.16 -11.76
CA ASP A 130 6.06 -11.55 -11.75
C ASP A 130 6.69 -12.35 -10.59
N ARG A 131 7.98 -12.15 -10.33
CA ARG A 131 8.68 -12.78 -9.19
C ARG A 131 8.12 -12.34 -7.84
N LEU A 132 7.82 -11.05 -7.68
CA LEU A 132 7.24 -10.54 -6.44
C LEU A 132 5.85 -11.11 -6.20
N LEU A 133 5.01 -11.14 -7.24
CA LEU A 133 3.66 -11.72 -7.18
C LEU A 133 3.70 -13.21 -6.84
N THR A 134 4.61 -13.98 -7.47
CA THR A 134 4.81 -15.39 -7.13
C THR A 134 5.26 -15.57 -5.68
N LEU A 135 6.24 -14.79 -5.22
CA LEU A 135 6.73 -14.86 -3.84
C LEU A 135 5.62 -14.58 -2.81
N VAL A 136 4.81 -13.55 -3.05
CA VAL A 136 3.67 -13.22 -2.19
C VAL A 136 2.59 -14.31 -2.23
N GLY A 137 2.33 -14.90 -3.40
CA GLY A 137 1.35 -15.98 -3.54
C GLY A 137 1.78 -17.32 -2.93
N GLU A 138 3.08 -17.64 -2.95
CA GLU A 138 3.63 -18.89 -2.38
C GLU A 138 3.77 -18.85 -0.85
N HIS A 139 3.81 -17.64 -0.26
CA HIS A 139 4.04 -17.44 1.17
C HIS A 139 2.95 -16.56 1.81
N PRO A 140 1.68 -17.00 1.82
CA PRO A 140 0.59 -16.23 2.40
C PRO A 140 0.89 -15.88 3.86
N GLU A 141 0.62 -14.63 4.25
CA GLU A 141 0.83 -14.07 5.60
C GLU A 141 2.29 -14.09 6.11
N ARG A 142 3.26 -14.49 5.28
CA ARG A 142 4.67 -14.67 5.68
C ARG A 142 5.66 -13.75 4.97
N THR A 143 5.21 -12.94 4.02
CA THR A 143 6.10 -11.99 3.30
C THR A 143 6.22 -10.63 3.98
N GLY A 144 5.24 -10.23 4.80
CA GLY A 144 5.14 -8.83 5.23
C GLY A 144 4.83 -7.85 4.09
N THR A 145 4.59 -8.36 2.88
CA THR A 145 4.50 -7.55 1.66
C THR A 145 3.17 -7.76 0.95
N ALA A 146 2.49 -6.66 0.65
CA ALA A 146 1.30 -6.64 -0.18
C ALA A 146 1.55 -5.91 -1.52
N VAL A 147 0.97 -6.41 -2.60
CA VAL A 147 1.03 -5.81 -3.94
C VAL A 147 -0.36 -5.40 -4.37
N VAL A 148 -0.52 -4.13 -4.77
CA VAL A 148 -1.77 -3.60 -5.31
C VAL A 148 -1.55 -3.14 -6.75
N MET A 149 -2.09 -3.89 -7.69
CA MET A 149 -2.11 -3.55 -9.11
C MET A 149 -3.23 -2.53 -9.37
N VAL A 150 -2.90 -1.33 -9.84
CA VAL A 150 -3.84 -0.22 -9.99
C VAL A 150 -4.26 -0.05 -11.44
N ALA A 151 -5.57 0.01 -11.70
CA ALA A 151 -6.13 -0.01 -13.06
C ALA A 151 -5.64 -1.25 -13.85
N ASP A 152 -5.60 -2.39 -13.17
CA ASP A 152 -5.21 -3.67 -13.72
C ASP A 152 -6.24 -4.16 -14.74
N THR A 153 -5.77 -5.01 -15.66
CA THR A 153 -6.59 -5.61 -16.69
C THR A 153 -6.61 -7.13 -16.54
N GLU A 154 -7.50 -7.80 -17.26
CA GLU A 154 -7.56 -9.26 -17.22
C GLU A 154 -6.26 -9.89 -17.75
N PRO A 155 -5.75 -10.97 -17.12
CA PRO A 155 -6.35 -11.68 -15.99
C PRO A 155 -6.11 -10.98 -14.63
N VAL A 156 -7.17 -10.84 -13.83
CA VAL A 156 -7.10 -10.37 -12.43
C VAL A 156 -6.16 -11.26 -11.60
N ARG A 157 -5.30 -10.63 -10.79
CA ARG A 157 -4.33 -11.32 -9.92
C ARG A 157 -4.71 -11.12 -8.45
N GLY A 158 -4.74 -12.20 -7.68
CA GLY A 158 -5.18 -12.15 -6.27
C GLY A 158 -6.63 -11.69 -6.12
N LEU A 159 -6.91 -10.82 -5.15
CA LEU A 159 -8.25 -10.29 -4.91
C LEU A 159 -8.62 -9.22 -5.94
N GLY A 160 -9.65 -9.49 -6.74
CA GLY A 160 -10.24 -8.50 -7.64
C GLY A 160 -11.11 -7.48 -6.90
N VAL A 161 -10.77 -6.21 -7.01
CA VAL A 161 -11.56 -5.08 -6.51
C VAL A 161 -11.92 -4.20 -7.70
N ARG A 162 -13.22 -3.97 -7.94
CA ARG A 162 -13.70 -3.20 -9.08
C ARG A 162 -14.18 -1.83 -8.66
N LEU A 163 -13.57 -0.78 -9.20
CA LEU A 163 -13.96 0.60 -9.04
C LEU A 163 -14.91 0.98 -10.18
N THR A 164 -16.09 1.48 -9.85
CA THR A 164 -17.06 1.93 -10.85
C THR A 164 -16.90 3.42 -11.15
N GLY A 165 -17.34 3.85 -12.34
CA GLY A 165 -17.39 5.27 -12.71
C GLY A 165 -18.41 6.10 -11.90
N GLN A 166 -19.16 5.46 -11.00
CA GLN A 166 -20.08 6.11 -10.07
C GLN A 166 -19.52 6.21 -8.63
N GLY A 167 -18.23 5.93 -8.43
CA GLY A 167 -17.61 6.01 -7.10
C GLY A 167 -18.01 4.87 -6.17
N ARG A 168 -18.21 3.66 -6.70
CA ARG A 168 -18.43 2.44 -5.89
C ARG A 168 -17.22 1.52 -5.95
N VAL A 169 -16.92 0.86 -4.83
CA VAL A 169 -15.97 -0.25 -4.69
C VAL A 169 -16.76 -1.54 -4.60
N LEU A 170 -16.54 -2.45 -5.53
CA LEU A 170 -17.14 -3.77 -5.54
C LEU A 170 -16.06 -4.82 -5.30
N ILE A 171 -16.34 -5.79 -4.43
CA ILE A 171 -15.45 -6.95 -4.24
C ILE A 171 -16.24 -8.20 -4.64
N PRO A 172 -16.20 -8.63 -5.92
CA PRO A 172 -17.10 -9.67 -6.43
C PRO A 172 -17.04 -10.99 -5.66
N SER A 173 -15.86 -11.35 -5.15
CA SER A 173 -15.64 -12.58 -4.38
C SER A 173 -16.17 -12.51 -2.94
N LEU A 174 -16.34 -11.31 -2.37
CA LEU A 174 -16.76 -11.12 -0.98
C LEU A 174 -18.22 -10.66 -0.89
N GLY A 175 -18.76 -10.02 -1.94
CA GLY A 175 -20.13 -9.49 -1.98
C GLY A 175 -20.33 -8.00 -1.62
N PRO A 176 -19.42 -7.27 -0.93
CA PRO A 176 -19.61 -5.85 -0.65
C PRO A 176 -19.75 -4.99 -1.90
N ASP A 177 -20.67 -4.03 -1.78
CA ASP A 177 -20.80 -2.85 -2.62
C ASP A 177 -20.73 -1.62 -1.71
N LEU A 178 -19.62 -0.89 -1.83
CA LEU A 178 -19.24 0.17 -0.92
C LEU A 178 -19.14 1.50 -1.67
N ILE A 179 -19.39 2.60 -0.98
CA ILE A 179 -19.00 3.93 -1.45
C ILE A 179 -17.48 4.00 -1.41
N ALA A 180 -16.87 4.26 -2.56
CA ALA A 180 -15.43 4.36 -2.70
C ALA A 180 -14.92 5.63 -2.02
N ASN A 181 -13.92 5.47 -1.15
CA ASN A 181 -13.08 6.61 -0.82
C ASN A 181 -12.11 6.87 -1.97
N GLY A 182 -11.85 8.13 -2.25
CA GLY A 182 -10.93 8.54 -3.30
C GLY A 182 -10.29 9.86 -2.93
N LEU A 183 -9.09 10.08 -3.45
CA LEU A 183 -8.37 11.31 -3.25
C LEU A 183 -7.86 11.77 -4.60
N THR A 184 -8.44 12.84 -5.15
CA THR A 184 -8.01 13.45 -6.41
C THR A 184 -6.58 14.01 -6.28
N PRO A 185 -5.87 14.29 -7.38
CA PRO A 185 -4.53 14.88 -7.31
C PRO A 185 -4.51 16.22 -6.55
N ALA A 186 -5.55 17.04 -6.74
CA ALA A 186 -5.68 18.33 -6.07
C ALA A 186 -5.92 18.18 -4.56
N GLU A 187 -6.73 17.21 -4.14
CA GLU A 187 -6.96 16.93 -2.72
C GLU A 187 -5.69 16.37 -2.06
N ALA A 188 -4.94 15.50 -2.73
CA ALA A 188 -3.65 15.00 -2.24
C ALA A 188 -2.66 16.15 -1.99
N GLN A 189 -2.56 17.08 -2.94
CA GLN A 189 -1.75 18.31 -2.75
C GLN A 189 -2.27 19.15 -1.58
N GLY A 190 -3.59 19.25 -1.40
CA GLY A 190 -4.20 19.88 -0.22
C GLY A 190 -3.77 19.22 1.08
N CYS A 191 -3.78 17.89 1.17
CA CYS A 191 -3.31 17.13 2.32
C CYS A 191 -1.82 17.41 2.62
N VAL A 192 -0.97 17.44 1.58
CA VAL A 192 0.45 17.79 1.73
C VAL A 192 0.62 19.17 2.36
N LEU A 193 -0.12 20.17 1.88
CA LEU A 193 -0.06 21.53 2.41
C LEU A 193 -0.49 21.58 3.88
N LEU A 194 -1.55 20.85 4.25
CA LEU A 194 -2.03 20.79 5.64
C LEU A 194 -1.03 20.11 6.57
N LEU A 195 -0.48 18.95 6.18
CA LEU A 195 0.52 18.22 6.97
C LEU A 195 1.79 19.05 7.16
N ALA A 196 2.26 19.70 6.10
CA ALA A 196 3.42 20.59 6.18
C ALA A 196 3.20 21.77 7.16
N HIS A 197 1.97 22.29 7.28
CA HIS A 197 1.65 23.32 8.27
C HIS A 197 1.51 22.76 9.69
N ALA A 198 0.96 21.56 9.85
CA ALA A 198 0.85 20.89 11.14
C ALA A 198 2.25 20.66 11.75
N ASP A 199 3.22 20.21 10.94
CA ASP A 199 4.62 20.03 11.36
C ASP A 199 5.31 21.34 11.76
N LEU A 200 4.89 22.48 11.22
CA LEU A 200 5.41 23.80 11.61
C LEU A 200 4.86 24.27 12.96
N LEU A 201 3.70 23.75 13.36
CA LEU A 201 3.05 24.05 14.63
C LEU A 201 3.48 23.08 15.75
N ASP A 202 4.12 21.96 15.41
CA ASP A 202 4.73 21.02 16.35
C ASP A 202 6.23 21.35 16.62
N PRO A 203 6.59 21.84 17.82
CA PRO A 203 7.97 22.18 18.15
C PRO A 203 8.94 20.99 18.11
N ASP A 204 8.46 19.74 18.19
CA ASP A 204 9.30 18.54 18.13
C ASP A 204 9.55 18.07 16.69
N ALA A 205 8.61 18.28 15.77
CA ALA A 205 8.80 18.03 14.33
C ALA A 205 9.88 18.94 13.73
N GLN A 206 9.93 20.21 14.18
CA GLN A 206 10.95 21.18 13.78
C GLN A 206 12.39 20.76 14.20
N ARG A 207 12.54 20.04 15.32
CA ARG A 207 13.85 19.52 15.77
C ARG A 207 14.33 18.32 14.97
N ARG A 208 13.42 17.48 14.46
CA ARG A 208 13.77 16.31 13.63
C ARG A 208 14.29 16.73 12.25
N ARG A 209 13.68 17.73 11.61
CA ARG A 209 14.17 18.29 10.33
C ARG A 209 15.59 18.87 10.42
N ARG A 210 15.92 19.55 11.52
CA ARG A 210 17.27 20.12 11.74
C ARG A 210 18.37 19.08 11.99
N ARG A 211 18.01 17.81 12.22
CA ARG A 211 18.99 16.71 12.39
C ARG A 211 19.22 15.90 11.11
N LEU A 212 18.38 16.10 10.09
CA LEU A 212 18.41 15.40 8.80
C LEU A 212 18.89 16.28 7.64
N ALA A 213 19.22 17.55 7.91
CA ALA A 213 19.83 18.51 6.98
C ALA A 213 21.26 18.83 7.44
#